data_AF-A0A1Y4J651-F1
#
_entry.id   AF-A0A1Y4J651-F1
#
_cell.length_a   1.000
_cell.length_b   1.000
_cell.length_c   1.000
_cell.angle_alpha   90.00
_cell.angle_beta   90.00
_cell.angle_gamma   90.00
#
_symmetry.space_group_name_H-M   'P 1'
#
loop_
_entity.id
_entity.type
_entity.pdbx_description
1 polymer ?
#
loop_
_entity_poly.entity_id
_entity_poly.type
_entity_poly.pdbx_seq_one_letter_code
_entity_poly.pdbx_strand_id
1 'polypeptide(L)'
;MLKDKVFIVLLLLPFLFGCSNEKNKPQREVNIQKDEYDLIGRRITSIDSIVSDRKYGVVFVFNYYDCGNCVDLGFSVTKEIDSLYHERKVAVISTVGSSSFYQKRNAYYEYVYADSKDLIRKELKYIPTPIMILMDSLNTIRNYILPGTSDKKEIISFIESVEN
;
A
#
# COMPACT_ATOMS: atom_id res chain seq x y z
N MET A 1 54.99 65.28 0.24
CA MET A 1 53.86 64.39 -0.05
C MET A 1 53.61 64.42 -1.54
N LEU A 2 54.15 63.44 -2.26
CA LEU A 2 53.89 63.13 -3.66
C LEU A 2 54.15 61.63 -3.79
N LYS A 3 53.13 60.84 -4.13
CA LYS A 3 53.31 59.42 -4.45
C LYS A 3 52.49 59.15 -5.71
N ASP A 4 53.23 59.05 -6.81
CA ASP A 4 52.74 58.85 -8.17
C ASP A 4 52.39 57.38 -8.47
N LYS A 5 51.59 57.21 -9.54
CA LYS A 5 51.36 56.04 -10.44
C LYS A 5 50.33 55.01 -9.94
N VAL A 6 49.05 55.03 -10.36
CA VAL A 6 48.38 54.95 -11.69
C VAL A 6 48.35 53.51 -12.28
N PHE A 7 47.17 53.16 -12.82
CA PHE A 7 46.75 52.08 -13.77
C PHE A 7 46.11 50.82 -13.16
N ILE A 8 45.02 50.22 -13.67
CA ILE A 8 43.81 50.59 -14.44
C ILE A 8 43.00 49.28 -14.61
N VAL A 9 41.67 49.38 -14.50
CA VAL A 9 40.61 48.63 -15.21
C VAL A 9 40.35 47.12 -14.96
N LEU A 10 39.05 46.90 -14.72
CA LEU A 10 38.17 45.74 -14.96
C LEU A 10 38.76 44.45 -15.52
N LEU A 11 38.31 43.33 -14.95
CA LEU A 11 37.83 42.19 -15.74
C LEU A 11 36.81 41.36 -14.94
N LEU A 12 35.55 41.48 -15.34
CA LEU A 12 34.52 40.46 -15.18
C LEU A 12 35.03 39.15 -15.79
N LEU A 13 35.11 38.07 -15.01
CA LEU A 13 35.20 36.73 -15.56
C LEU A 13 34.24 35.80 -14.78
N PRO A 14 33.26 35.20 -15.48
CA PRO A 14 32.28 34.30 -14.91
C PRO A 14 32.96 32.95 -14.67
N PHE A 15 32.81 32.37 -13.48
CA PHE A 15 33.20 30.98 -13.28
C PHE A 15 32.14 30.07 -13.92
N LEU A 16 32.39 29.78 -15.20
CA LEU A 16 31.92 28.58 -15.87
C LEU A 16 32.62 27.38 -15.22
N PHE A 17 31.92 26.70 -14.32
CA PHE A 17 32.06 25.25 -14.19
C PHE A 17 30.71 24.62 -14.50
N GLY A 18 30.55 24.24 -15.76
CA GLY A 18 29.60 23.21 -16.13
C GLY A 18 30.09 21.87 -15.60
N CYS A 19 29.23 21.21 -14.84
CA CYS A 19 29.16 19.76 -14.84
C CYS A 19 27.73 19.38 -15.23
N SER A 20 27.55 19.05 -16.51
CA SER A 20 26.53 18.08 -16.89
C SER A 20 26.87 16.76 -16.20
N ASN A 21 25.99 16.33 -15.30
CA ASN A 21 25.72 14.91 -15.14
C ASN A 21 24.21 14.77 -15.14
N GLU A 22 23.72 14.56 -16.36
CA GLU A 22 22.49 13.84 -16.63
C GLU A 22 22.57 12.50 -15.87
N LYS A 23 22.02 12.50 -14.66
CA LYS A 23 21.49 11.27 -14.10
C LYS A 23 20.00 11.37 -14.36
N ASN A 24 19.62 10.79 -15.49
CA ASN A 24 18.40 10.03 -15.64
C ASN A 24 18.23 9.18 -14.36
N LYS A 25 17.69 9.78 -13.30
CA LYS A 25 16.91 9.00 -12.36
C LYS A 25 15.82 8.44 -13.25
N PRO A 26 15.62 7.11 -13.31
CA PRO A 26 14.30 6.67 -13.72
C PRO A 26 13.38 7.43 -12.79
N GLN A 27 12.58 8.35 -13.35
CA GLN A 27 11.29 8.62 -12.76
C GLN A 27 10.62 7.25 -12.80
N ARG A 28 10.86 6.45 -11.75
CA ARG A 28 9.88 5.47 -11.33
C ARG A 28 8.67 6.37 -11.19
N GLU A 29 7.74 6.28 -12.14
CA GLU A 29 6.43 6.87 -11.98
C GLU A 29 5.97 6.33 -10.63
N VAL A 30 6.17 7.12 -9.58
CA VAL A 30 5.50 6.89 -8.32
C VAL A 30 4.08 7.24 -8.73
N ASN A 31 3.35 6.22 -9.15
CA ASN A 31 1.91 6.28 -9.20
C ASN A 31 1.54 6.59 -7.75
N ILE A 32 1.42 7.89 -7.42
CA ILE A 32 1.02 8.34 -6.09
C ILE A 32 -0.43 7.90 -6.02
N GLN A 33 -0.62 6.64 -5.62
CA GLN A 33 -1.90 6.11 -5.27
C GLN A 33 -2.41 7.06 -4.20
N LYS A 34 -3.47 7.80 -4.54
CA LYS A 34 -3.95 8.90 -3.72
C LYS A 34 -4.39 8.30 -2.40
N ASP A 35 -3.70 8.65 -1.31
CA ASP A 35 -4.07 8.23 0.04
C ASP A 35 -5.34 8.97 0.49
N GLU A 36 -6.45 8.63 -0.16
CA GLU A 36 -7.76 9.25 0.00
C GLU A 36 -8.26 9.16 1.45
N TYR A 37 -7.90 8.08 2.15
CA TYR A 37 -8.36 7.80 3.52
C TYR A 37 -7.29 8.12 4.58
N ASP A 38 -6.15 8.71 4.18
CA ASP A 38 -5.02 9.06 5.06
C ASP A 38 -4.52 7.86 5.87
N LEU A 39 -4.38 6.70 5.24
CA LEU A 39 -4.01 5.43 5.88
C LEU A 39 -2.52 5.16 5.86
N ILE A 40 -1.77 5.67 4.87
CA ILE A 40 -0.36 5.35 4.72
C ILE A 40 0.42 5.84 5.94
N GLY A 41 1.25 4.97 6.51
CA GLY A 41 2.01 5.26 7.73
C GLY A 41 1.24 5.08 9.04
N ARG A 42 -0.08 4.83 9.00
CA ARG A 42 -0.82 4.43 10.20
C ARG A 42 -0.49 2.99 10.58
N ARG A 43 -0.52 2.68 11.88
CA ARG A 43 -0.31 1.33 12.40
C ARG A 43 -1.65 0.68 12.73
N ILE A 44 -1.80 -0.60 12.42
CA ILE A 44 -2.94 -1.42 12.83
C ILE A 44 -2.49 -2.33 13.97
N THR A 45 -2.89 -2.00 15.19
CA THR A 45 -2.55 -2.73 16.41
C THR A 45 -3.56 -3.83 16.72
N SER A 46 -4.81 -3.65 16.31
CA SER A 46 -5.88 -4.62 16.54
C SER A 46 -5.68 -5.94 15.79
N ILE A 47 -4.89 -5.96 14.71
CA ILE A 47 -4.63 -7.16 13.91
C ILE A 47 -4.03 -8.31 14.72
N ASP A 48 -3.13 -8.02 15.66
CA ASP A 48 -2.45 -9.05 16.47
C ASP A 48 -3.45 -9.79 17.39
N SER A 49 -4.61 -9.18 17.65
CA SER A 49 -5.72 -9.82 18.41
C SER A 49 -6.68 -10.64 17.55
N ILE A 50 -6.63 -10.46 16.22
CA ILE A 50 -7.54 -11.11 15.25
C ILE A 50 -6.82 -12.27 14.56
N VAL A 51 -5.56 -12.05 14.15
CA VAL A 51 -4.72 -12.99 13.41
C VAL A 51 -3.59 -13.45 14.34
N SER A 52 -3.76 -14.63 14.94
CA SER A 52 -2.91 -15.10 16.05
C SER A 52 -1.90 -16.19 15.67
N ASP A 53 -1.97 -16.73 14.45
CA ASP A 53 -1.15 -17.86 14.02
C ASP A 53 0.20 -17.45 13.43
N ARG A 54 0.25 -16.31 12.70
CA ARG A 54 1.46 -15.77 12.07
C ARG A 54 1.28 -14.32 11.67
N LYS A 55 2.39 -13.68 11.27
CA LYS A 55 2.36 -12.36 10.62
C LYS A 55 2.06 -12.49 9.13
N TYR A 56 1.18 -11.63 8.63
CA TYR A 56 0.85 -11.51 7.22
C TYR A 56 1.26 -10.12 6.72
N GLY A 57 1.81 -10.06 5.51
CA GLY A 57 2.16 -8.79 4.87
C GLY A 57 0.94 -8.06 4.32
N VAL A 58 -0.10 -8.79 3.96
CA VAL A 58 -1.34 -8.23 3.42
C VAL A 58 -2.53 -8.70 4.23
N VAL A 59 -3.48 -7.79 4.49
CA VAL A 59 -4.82 -8.15 4.99
C VAL A 59 -5.87 -7.79 3.97
N PHE A 60 -6.79 -8.71 3.74
CA PHE A 60 -8.02 -8.47 3.01
C PHE A 60 -9.17 -8.40 4.02
N VAL A 61 -9.74 -7.22 4.21
CA VAL A 61 -10.86 -6.98 5.12
C VAL A 61 -12.14 -6.79 4.33
N PHE A 62 -13.17 -7.58 4.64
CA PHE A 62 -14.49 -7.47 4.02
C PHE A 62 -15.63 -7.61 5.04
N ASN A 63 -16.81 -7.19 4.62
CA ASN A 63 -18.06 -7.36 5.32
C ASN A 63 -18.98 -8.28 4.49
N TYR A 64 -19.80 -9.10 5.14
CA TYR A 64 -20.79 -9.95 4.45
C TYR A 64 -21.77 -9.14 3.58
N TYR A 65 -22.06 -7.90 3.94
CA TYR A 65 -22.98 -7.03 3.22
C TYR A 65 -22.31 -6.18 2.13
N ASP A 66 -21.00 -6.33 1.91
CA ASP A 66 -20.30 -5.67 0.82
C ASP A 66 -20.80 -6.13 -0.56
N CYS A 67 -20.54 -5.34 -1.59
CA CYS A 67 -20.86 -5.73 -2.97
C CYS A 67 -20.21 -7.08 -3.32
N GLY A 68 -21.04 -8.06 -3.70
CA GLY A 68 -20.59 -9.45 -3.91
C GLY A 68 -19.43 -9.57 -4.89
N ASN A 69 -19.52 -8.91 -6.05
CA ASN A 69 -18.45 -8.91 -7.04
C ASN A 69 -17.15 -8.24 -6.53
N CYS A 70 -17.25 -7.25 -5.63
CA CYS A 70 -16.08 -6.59 -5.05
C CYS A 70 -15.35 -7.51 -4.07
N VAL A 71 -16.10 -8.28 -3.28
CA VAL A 71 -15.53 -9.30 -2.40
C VAL A 71 -14.89 -10.42 -3.23
N ASP A 72 -15.56 -10.86 -4.30
CA ASP A 72 -15.03 -11.87 -5.24
C ASP A 72 -13.71 -11.40 -5.88
N LEU A 73 -13.59 -10.10 -6.25
CA LEU A 73 -12.34 -9.51 -6.72
C LEU A 73 -11.25 -9.53 -5.65
N GLY A 74 -11.57 -9.21 -4.38
CA GLY A 74 -10.62 -9.32 -3.28
C GLY A 74 -10.09 -10.74 -3.07
N PHE A 75 -10.95 -11.76 -3.20
CA PHE A 75 -10.53 -13.17 -3.20
C PHE A 75 -9.67 -13.53 -4.42
N SER A 76 -9.98 -12.98 -5.60
CA SER A 76 -9.17 -13.19 -6.80
C SER A 76 -7.74 -12.65 -6.62
N VAL A 77 -7.61 -11.41 -6.14
CA VAL A 77 -6.30 -10.78 -5.86
C VAL A 77 -5.57 -11.54 -4.75
N THR A 78 -6.28 -11.99 -3.72
CA THR A 78 -5.71 -12.82 -2.65
C THR A 78 -5.04 -14.08 -3.21
N LYS A 79 -5.74 -14.82 -4.07
CA LYS A 79 -5.20 -16.04 -4.69
C LYS A 79 -4.03 -15.75 -5.62
N GLU A 80 -4.08 -14.63 -6.34
CA GLU A 80 -3.00 -14.21 -7.22
C GLU A 80 -1.72 -13.96 -6.42
N ILE A 81 -1.79 -13.18 -5.34
CA ILE A 81 -0.68 -12.93 -4.42
C ILE A 81 -0.15 -14.25 -3.85
N ASP A 82 -1.01 -15.08 -3.26
CA ASP A 82 -0.59 -16.33 -2.62
C ASP A 82 0.04 -17.31 -3.63
N SER A 83 -0.46 -17.33 -4.87
CA SER A 83 0.09 -18.15 -5.95
C SER A 83 1.45 -17.65 -6.42
N LEU A 84 1.63 -16.33 -6.57
CA LEU A 84 2.88 -15.72 -7.02
C LEU A 84 4.02 -15.94 -6.03
N TYR A 85 3.73 -15.85 -4.74
CA TYR A 85 4.74 -15.98 -3.68
C TYR A 85 4.88 -17.38 -3.09
N HIS A 86 4.12 -18.35 -3.61
CA HIS A 86 4.08 -19.74 -3.14
C HIS A 86 3.93 -19.87 -1.61
N GLU A 87 3.21 -18.93 -1.00
CA GLU A 87 3.02 -18.82 0.44
C GLU A 87 1.73 -18.04 0.72
N ARG A 88 1.08 -18.30 1.86
CA ARG A 88 -0.13 -17.58 2.31
C ARG A 88 0.20 -16.16 2.78
N LYS A 89 0.46 -15.23 1.87
CA LYS A 89 0.84 -13.84 2.18
C LYS A 89 -0.32 -12.99 2.66
N VAL A 90 -1.55 -13.37 2.33
CA VAL A 90 -2.76 -12.61 2.66
C VAL A 90 -3.55 -13.26 3.80
N ALA A 91 -3.86 -12.50 4.85
CA ALA A 91 -4.88 -12.88 5.82
C ALA A 91 -6.24 -12.33 5.39
N VAL A 92 -7.22 -13.21 5.27
CA VAL A 92 -8.59 -12.83 4.92
C VAL A 92 -9.41 -12.67 6.20
N ILE A 93 -9.99 -11.48 6.40
CA ILE A 93 -10.67 -11.08 7.64
C ILE A 93 -12.10 -10.62 7.31
N SER A 94 -13.08 -11.23 7.97
CA SER A 94 -14.48 -10.84 7.90
C SER A 94 -14.91 -10.09 9.15
N THR A 95 -15.52 -8.91 8.99
CA THR A 95 -15.96 -8.05 10.12
C THR A 95 -17.34 -8.43 10.66
N VAL A 96 -18.31 -8.66 9.78
CA VAL A 96 -19.70 -8.99 10.14
C VAL A 96 -20.26 -10.02 9.17
N GLY A 97 -21.13 -10.89 9.68
CA GLY A 97 -21.90 -11.86 8.89
C GLY A 97 -21.15 -13.15 8.59
N SER A 98 -21.72 -13.99 7.73
CA SER A 98 -21.20 -15.34 7.46
C SER A 98 -20.08 -15.32 6.44
N SER A 99 -18.84 -15.53 6.89
CA SER A 99 -17.66 -15.67 6.02
C SER A 99 -17.74 -16.91 5.11
N SER A 100 -18.37 -17.98 5.59
CA SER A 100 -18.50 -19.25 4.87
C SER A 100 -19.15 -19.13 3.49
N PHE A 101 -20.06 -18.16 3.31
CA PHE A 101 -20.71 -17.91 2.02
C PHE A 101 -19.68 -17.51 0.96
N TYR A 102 -18.89 -16.47 1.23
CA TYR A 102 -17.88 -15.97 0.29
C TYR A 102 -16.72 -16.94 0.15
N GLN A 103 -16.35 -17.63 1.22
CA GLN A 103 -15.34 -18.67 1.20
C GLN A 103 -15.71 -19.80 0.21
N LYS A 104 -16.93 -20.34 0.31
CA LYS A 104 -17.45 -21.36 -0.63
C LYS A 104 -17.60 -20.80 -2.05
N ARG A 105 -18.20 -19.61 -2.18
CA ARG A 105 -18.44 -18.95 -3.48
C ARG A 105 -17.15 -18.76 -4.27
N ASN A 106 -16.06 -18.40 -3.58
CA ASN A 106 -14.77 -18.17 -4.20
C ASN A 106 -13.87 -19.40 -4.17
N ALA A 107 -14.32 -20.59 -3.76
CA ALA A 107 -13.47 -21.78 -3.61
C ALA A 107 -12.15 -21.46 -2.88
N TYR A 108 -12.25 -20.73 -1.77
CA TYR A 108 -11.13 -20.38 -0.90
C TYR A 108 -11.11 -21.38 0.26
N TYR A 109 -10.02 -22.13 0.41
CA TYR A 109 -9.95 -23.25 1.37
C TYR A 109 -9.14 -22.94 2.62
N GLU A 110 -8.54 -21.76 2.69
CA GLU A 110 -7.80 -21.29 3.85
C GLU A 110 -8.73 -20.62 4.88
N TYR A 111 -8.22 -20.41 6.09
CA TYR A 111 -8.99 -19.83 7.19
C TYR A 111 -9.37 -18.37 6.92
N VAL A 112 -10.62 -18.01 7.19
CA VAL A 112 -11.10 -16.62 7.20
C VAL A 112 -11.29 -16.18 8.64
N TYR A 113 -10.44 -15.24 9.09
CA TYR A 113 -10.48 -14.69 10.44
C TYR A 113 -11.75 -13.86 10.67
N ALA A 114 -12.24 -13.85 11.90
CA ALA A 114 -13.41 -13.09 12.29
C ALA A 114 -13.03 -11.89 13.17
N ASP A 115 -13.19 -10.68 12.65
CA ASP A 115 -13.13 -9.43 13.43
C ASP A 115 -14.54 -9.05 13.93
N SER A 116 -15.10 -9.90 14.80
CA SER A 116 -16.49 -9.77 15.30
C SER A 116 -16.79 -8.46 16.04
N LYS A 117 -15.75 -7.71 16.43
CA LYS A 117 -15.86 -6.43 17.14
C LYS A 117 -15.57 -5.24 16.25
N ASP A 118 -15.32 -5.45 14.95
CA ASP A 118 -15.00 -4.42 13.96
C ASP A 118 -13.79 -3.57 14.39
N LEU A 119 -12.79 -4.21 15.03
CA LEU A 119 -11.67 -3.53 15.65
C LEU A 119 -10.80 -2.80 14.63
N ILE A 120 -10.51 -3.42 13.47
CA ILE A 120 -9.67 -2.82 12.42
C ILE A 120 -10.33 -1.54 11.91
N ARG A 121 -11.62 -1.61 11.58
CA ARG A 121 -12.36 -0.45 11.08
C ARG A 121 -12.49 0.62 12.14
N LYS A 122 -12.77 0.27 13.40
CA LYS A 122 -12.82 1.26 14.51
C LYS A 122 -11.48 1.97 14.71
N GLU A 123 -10.37 1.24 14.71
CA GLU A 123 -9.02 1.80 14.82
C GLU A 123 -8.70 2.75 13.67
N LEU A 124 -9.11 2.40 12.46
CA LEU A 124 -8.88 3.19 11.25
C LEU A 124 -9.98 4.23 10.96
N LYS A 125 -10.87 4.51 11.92
CA LYS A 125 -11.98 5.49 11.80
C LYS A 125 -12.98 5.17 10.67
N TYR A 126 -13.41 3.92 10.60
CA TYR A 126 -14.44 3.39 9.70
C TYR A 126 -14.12 3.51 8.21
N ILE A 127 -12.94 3.05 7.82
CA ILE A 127 -12.57 2.86 6.41
C ILE A 127 -13.60 2.00 5.64
N PRO A 128 -13.71 2.20 4.32
CA PRO A 128 -14.56 1.37 3.48
C PRO A 128 -14.08 -0.08 3.43
N THR A 129 -15.02 -0.98 3.18
CA THR A 129 -14.80 -2.38 2.82
C THR A 129 -15.52 -2.69 1.50
N PRO A 130 -15.04 -3.63 0.68
CA PRO A 130 -13.84 -4.45 0.87
C PRO A 130 -12.55 -3.65 0.62
N ILE A 131 -11.51 -3.93 1.40
CA ILE A 131 -10.19 -3.28 1.29
C ILE A 131 -9.07 -4.30 1.45
N MET A 132 -8.00 -4.15 0.66
CA MET A 132 -6.76 -4.88 0.87
C MET A 132 -5.67 -3.90 1.32
N ILE A 133 -4.96 -4.24 2.39
CA ILE A 133 -3.98 -3.36 3.03
C ILE A 133 -2.64 -4.10 3.09
N LEU A 134 -1.62 -3.53 2.47
CA LEU A 134 -0.22 -3.96 2.58
C LEU A 134 0.40 -3.30 3.81
N MET A 135 1.10 -4.08 4.62
CA MET A 135 1.74 -3.63 5.85
C MET A 135 3.20 -4.10 5.93
N ASP A 136 3.99 -3.39 6.72
CA ASP A 136 5.32 -3.86 7.12
C ASP A 136 5.29 -4.77 8.36
N SER A 137 6.48 -5.19 8.81
CA SER A 137 6.65 -6.05 9.98
C SER A 137 6.17 -5.45 11.31
N LEU A 138 5.95 -4.13 11.35
CA LEU A 138 5.42 -3.40 12.51
C LEU A 138 3.90 -3.19 12.40
N ASN A 139 3.25 -3.76 11.39
CA ASN A 139 1.85 -3.57 11.03
C ASN A 139 1.54 -2.12 10.61
N THR A 140 2.53 -1.42 10.04
CA THR A 140 2.36 -0.07 9.49
C THR A 140 1.91 -0.18 8.04
N ILE A 141 0.83 0.53 7.69
CA ILE A 141 0.25 0.53 6.35
C ILE A 141 1.24 1.16 5.35
N ARG A 142 1.58 0.40 4.32
CA ARG A 142 2.46 0.81 3.21
C ARG A 142 1.70 1.10 1.94
N ASN A 143 0.61 0.37 1.69
CA ASN A 143 -0.27 0.61 0.57
C ASN A 143 -1.67 0.01 0.83
N TYR A 144 -2.69 0.40 0.05
CA TYR A 144 -3.99 -0.25 0.04
C TYR A 144 -4.71 -0.12 -1.31
N ILE A 145 -5.63 -1.04 -1.57
CA ILE A 145 -6.57 -0.98 -2.71
C ILE A 145 -7.99 -1.29 -2.24
N LEU A 146 -8.97 -0.80 -2.99
CA LEU A 146 -10.38 -1.14 -2.83
C LEU A 146 -10.78 -2.03 -4.02
N PRO A 147 -10.90 -3.36 -3.88
CA PRO A 147 -11.11 -4.26 -5.03
C PRO A 147 -12.31 -3.90 -5.92
N GLY A 148 -13.32 -3.20 -5.40
CA GLY A 148 -14.48 -2.74 -6.18
C GLY A 148 -14.33 -1.38 -6.88
N THR A 149 -13.26 -0.64 -6.59
CA THR A 149 -13.05 0.73 -7.08
C THR A 149 -11.71 0.92 -7.77
N SER A 150 -10.69 0.20 -7.30
CA SER A 150 -9.35 0.27 -7.87
C SER A 150 -9.31 -0.29 -9.28
N ASP A 151 -8.61 0.41 -10.18
CA ASP A 151 -8.48 -0.03 -11.56
C ASP A 151 -7.45 -1.17 -11.70
N LYS A 152 -7.39 -1.76 -12.89
CA LYS A 152 -6.48 -2.88 -13.17
C LYS A 152 -5.01 -2.52 -12.94
N LYS A 153 -4.59 -1.29 -13.24
CA LYS A 153 -3.20 -0.86 -13.06
C LYS A 153 -2.88 -0.70 -11.58
N GLU A 154 -3.80 -0.16 -10.80
CA GLU A 154 -3.67 -0.04 -9.34
C GLU A 154 -3.58 -1.41 -8.67
N ILE A 155 -4.40 -2.38 -9.10
CA ILE A 155 -4.34 -3.76 -8.59
C ILE A 155 -2.97 -4.40 -8.91
N ILE A 156 -2.51 -4.29 -10.16
CA ILE A 156 -1.20 -4.84 -10.56
C ILE A 156 -0.08 -4.20 -9.74
N SER A 157 -0.07 -2.86 -9.63
CA SER A 157 0.92 -2.13 -8.85
C SER A 157 0.88 -2.51 -7.36
N PHE A 158 -0.29 -2.81 -6.81
CA PHE A 158 -0.43 -3.28 -5.44
C PHE A 158 0.19 -4.67 -5.27
N ILE A 159 -0.11 -5.63 -6.17
CA ILE A 159 0.46 -6.97 -6.13
C ILE A 159 1.99 -6.93 -6.23
N GLU A 160 2.54 -6.15 -7.16
CA GLU A 160 3.98 -5.97 -7.33
C GLU A 160 4.66 -5.35 -6.09
N SER A 161 3.91 -4.58 -5.29
CA SER A 161 4.44 -3.98 -4.06
C SER A 161 4.59 -4.95 -2.89
N VAL A 162 4.00 -6.15 -2.96
CA VAL A 162 4.04 -7.15 -1.88
C VAL A 162 5.45 -7.74 -1.66
N GLU A 163 6.35 -7.67 -2.66
CA GLU A 163 7.74 -8.14 -2.55
C GLU A 163 8.68 -7.23 -1.75
N ASN A 164 8.38 -5.93 -1.69
CA ASN A 164 9.31 -4.90 -1.21
C ASN A 164 9.13 -4.59 0.28
#